data_AF-A0A059WZT5-F1
#
_entry.id   AF-A0A059WZT5-F1
#
_cell.length_a   1.000
_cell.length_b   1.000
_cell.length_c   1.000
_cell.angle_alpha   90.00
_cell.angle_beta   90.00
_cell.angle_gamma   90.00
#
_symmetry.space_group_name_H-M   'P 1'
#
loop_
_entity.id
_entity.type
_entity.pdbx_description
1 polymer ?
#
loop_
_entity_poly.entity_id
_entity_poly.type
_entity_poly.pdbx_seq_one_letter_code
_entity_poly.pdbx_strand_id
1 'polypeptide(L)'
;MMDLRGTMPFLLRSPIRYRVIWGVAVLMATLFLLQAYMHHFVYADLKGMPPFNWWVEAPVPYLNFLFWALLCPVVFSLLHRWPLSERPLWRQVLAHCFFGLLLGTVHEVTTSSLYYVILARTGDFRWEPTYRAYALHALAPAILQRFMEYWTLLVIFIAVDNARQMREKQTQT
;
A
#
# COMPACT_ATOMS: atom_id res chain seq x y z
N MET A 1 7.43 -34.17 25.67
CA MET A 1 7.38 -34.06 24.20
C MET A 1 7.03 -32.60 23.88
N MET A 2 8.07 -31.75 23.87
CA MET A 2 7.95 -30.30 23.72
C MET A 2 8.22 -29.98 22.25
N ASP A 3 7.18 -29.53 21.55
CA ASP A 3 7.30 -29.01 20.20
C ASP A 3 8.15 -27.74 20.24
N LEU A 4 9.40 -27.88 19.80
CA LEU A 4 10.31 -26.77 19.55
C LEU A 4 9.66 -25.92 18.47
N ARG A 5 8.97 -24.84 18.88
CA ARG A 5 8.56 -23.75 18.01
C ARG A 5 9.79 -23.30 17.22
N GLY A 6 9.96 -23.87 16.03
CA GLY A 6 10.89 -23.39 15.04
C GLY A 6 10.61 -21.90 14.90
N THR A 7 11.63 -21.09 15.12
CA THR A 7 11.59 -19.65 14.86
C THR A 7 11.24 -19.48 13.38
N MET A 8 9.94 -19.38 13.08
CA MET A 8 9.50 -19.00 11.75
C MET A 8 10.05 -17.60 11.50
N PRO A 9 10.74 -17.37 10.38
CA PRO A 9 11.22 -16.03 10.07
C PRO A 9 10.03 -15.08 10.09
N PHE A 10 10.17 -13.96 10.80
CA PHE A 10 9.12 -12.94 10.92
C PHE A 10 8.65 -12.43 9.53
N LEU A 11 9.51 -12.56 8.51
CA LEU A 11 9.22 -12.24 7.13
C LEU A 11 9.19 -13.51 6.29
N LEU A 12 8.00 -13.99 5.96
CA LEU A 12 7.79 -15.01 4.95
C LEU A 12 8.01 -14.41 3.56
N ARG A 13 8.59 -15.21 2.66
CA ARG A 13 8.65 -14.85 1.25
C ARG A 13 7.23 -14.87 0.69
N SER A 14 6.81 -13.76 0.09
CA SER A 14 5.53 -13.66 -0.61
C SER A 14 5.40 -14.77 -1.66
N PRO A 15 4.17 -15.26 -1.93
CA PRO A 15 3.96 -16.36 -2.87
C PRO A 15 4.24 -15.89 -4.30
N ILE A 16 4.08 -14.59 -4.54
CA ILE A 16 4.49 -13.89 -5.74
C ILE A 16 5.97 -13.52 -5.61
N ARG A 17 6.76 -13.77 -6.66
CA ARG A 17 8.17 -13.35 -6.72
C ARG A 17 8.26 -11.84 -6.50
N TYR A 18 9.13 -11.40 -5.59
CA TYR A 18 9.24 -9.99 -5.20
C TYR A 18 9.48 -9.04 -6.41
N ARG A 19 10.24 -9.49 -7.43
CA ARG A 19 10.43 -8.75 -8.68
C ARG A 19 9.13 -8.44 -9.42
N VAL A 20 8.15 -9.36 -9.38
CA VAL A 20 6.83 -9.16 -9.99
C VAL A 20 6.03 -8.13 -9.19
N ILE A 21 6.10 -8.18 -7.86
CA ILE A 21 5.44 -7.18 -6.99
C ILE A 21 5.97 -5.78 -7.31
N TRP A 22 7.28 -5.60 -7.39
CA TRP A 22 7.89 -4.32 -7.80
C TRP A 22 7.50 -3.91 -9.22
N GLY A 23 7.52 -4.84 -10.18
CA GLY A 23 7.10 -4.57 -11.55
C GLY A 23 5.66 -4.08 -11.65
N VAL A 24 4.74 -4.74 -10.94
CA VAL A 24 3.33 -4.34 -10.86
C VAL A 24 3.19 -2.99 -10.16
N ALA A 25 3.92 -2.74 -9.08
CA ALA A 25 3.86 -1.46 -8.37
C ALA A 25 4.34 -0.29 -9.25
N VAL A 26 5.42 -0.46 -10.01
CA VAL A 26 5.90 0.54 -10.98
C VAL A 26 4.87 0.75 -12.10
N LEU A 27 4.30 -0.33 -12.62
CA LEU A 27 3.25 -0.27 -13.64
C LEU A 27 2.04 0.52 -13.12
N MET A 28 1.53 0.19 -11.94
CA MET A 28 0.40 0.87 -11.32
C MET A 28 0.71 2.35 -11.06
N ALA A 29 1.89 2.66 -10.54
CA ALA A 29 2.31 4.05 -10.34
C ALA A 29 2.34 4.84 -11.65
N THR A 30 2.86 4.23 -12.72
CA THR A 30 2.92 4.85 -14.05
C THR A 30 1.52 5.07 -14.63
N LEU A 31 0.61 4.09 -14.49
CA LEU A 31 -0.77 4.22 -14.98
C LEU A 31 -1.53 5.33 -14.24
N PHE A 32 -1.38 5.40 -12.91
CA PHE A 32 -2.01 6.47 -12.12
C PHE A 32 -1.39 7.84 -12.41
N LEU A 33 -0.08 7.91 -12.67
CA LEU A 33 0.57 9.14 -13.11
C LEU A 33 0.03 9.59 -14.46
N LEU A 34 -0.11 8.68 -15.42
CA LEU A 34 -0.69 8.97 -16.72
C LEU A 34 -2.14 9.44 -16.60
N GLN A 35 -2.93 8.82 -15.71
CA GLN A 35 -4.29 9.26 -15.41
C GLN A 35 -4.31 10.70 -14.86
N ALA A 36 -3.42 11.04 -13.93
CA ALA A 36 -3.30 12.40 -13.38
C ALA A 36 -2.88 13.42 -14.45
N TYR A 37 -1.95 13.05 -15.33
CA TYR A 37 -1.54 13.85 -16.48
C TYR A 37 -2.70 14.10 -17.44
N MET A 38 -3.44 13.04 -17.81
CA MET A 38 -4.61 13.16 -18.67
C MET A 38 -5.71 14.03 -18.03
N HIS A 39 -5.90 13.94 -16.71
CA HIS A 39 -6.83 14.79 -16.00
C HIS A 39 -6.48 16.28 -16.16
N HIS A 40 -5.21 16.64 -15.93
CA HIS A 40 -4.74 18.01 -16.13
C HIS A 40 -4.87 18.46 -17.59
N PHE A 41 -4.52 17.59 -18.54
CA PHE A 41 -4.61 17.90 -19.97
C PHE A 41 -6.06 18.14 -20.43
N VAL A 42 -6.99 17.25 -20.05
CA VAL A 42 -8.40 17.34 -20.48
C VAL A 42 -9.14 18.49 -19.80
N TYR A 43 -8.83 18.77 -18.52
CA TYR A 43 -9.51 19.81 -17.76
C TYR A 43 -8.78 21.17 -17.74
N ALA A 44 -7.66 21.30 -18.45
CA ALA A 44 -6.92 22.56 -18.57
C ALA A 44 -7.84 23.70 -19.01
N ASP A 45 -8.52 23.53 -20.15
CA ASP A 45 -9.38 24.57 -20.73
C ASP A 45 -10.76 24.65 -20.04
N LEU A 46 -11.25 23.53 -19.51
CA LEU A 46 -12.59 23.44 -18.93
C LEU A 46 -12.67 23.98 -17.49
N LYS A 47 -11.59 23.88 -16.72
CA LYS A 47 -11.55 24.22 -15.29
C LYS A 47 -10.46 25.22 -14.93
N GLY A 48 -9.72 25.74 -15.92
CA GLY A 48 -8.59 26.63 -15.69
C GLY A 48 -7.51 25.98 -14.82
N MET A 49 -7.31 24.67 -14.95
CA MET A 49 -6.33 23.95 -14.14
C MET A 49 -4.91 24.41 -14.49
N PRO A 50 -4.02 24.55 -13.50
CA PRO A 50 -2.62 24.82 -13.76
C PRO A 50 -1.98 23.69 -14.59
N PRO A 51 -0.89 23.97 -15.32
CA PRO A 51 -0.17 22.94 -16.05
C PRO A 51 0.35 21.85 -15.12
N PHE A 52 0.42 20.63 -15.63
CA PHE A 52 0.89 19.46 -14.89
C PHE A 52 2.31 19.67 -14.34
N ASN A 53 2.46 19.69 -13.01
CA ASN A 53 3.77 19.80 -12.36
C ASN A 53 4.29 18.41 -12.00
N TRP A 54 5.32 17.97 -12.73
CA TRP A 54 5.95 16.66 -12.53
C TRP A 54 6.50 16.45 -11.11
N TRP A 55 7.02 17.49 -10.46
CA TRP A 55 7.59 17.37 -9.11
C TRP A 55 6.53 17.24 -8.01
N VAL A 56 5.32 17.73 -8.29
CA VAL A 56 4.18 17.66 -7.37
C VAL A 56 3.43 16.34 -7.61
N GLU A 57 3.13 16.03 -8.86
CA GLU A 57 2.19 14.96 -9.20
C GLU A 57 2.86 13.59 -9.32
N ALA A 58 4.12 13.51 -9.81
CA ALA A 58 4.78 12.22 -10.02
C ALA A 58 5.13 11.48 -8.72
N PRO A 59 5.61 12.12 -7.65
CA PRO A 59 5.96 11.39 -6.42
C PRO A 59 4.77 10.69 -5.78
N VAL A 60 3.56 11.24 -5.88
CA VAL A 60 2.36 10.75 -5.17
C VAL A 60 2.04 9.27 -5.47
N PRO A 61 1.80 8.86 -6.74
CA PRO A 61 1.51 7.46 -7.04
C PRO A 61 2.72 6.55 -6.79
N TYR A 62 3.95 7.01 -7.07
CA TYR A 62 5.15 6.20 -6.86
C TYR A 62 5.40 5.91 -5.39
N LEU A 63 5.34 6.93 -4.52
CA LEU A 63 5.47 6.74 -3.07
C LEU A 63 4.40 5.78 -2.57
N ASN A 64 3.15 5.89 -3.04
CA ASN A 64 2.10 4.98 -2.62
C ASN A 64 2.38 3.51 -2.99
N PHE A 65 2.48 3.21 -4.29
CA PHE A 65 2.56 1.82 -4.76
C PHE A 65 3.88 1.15 -4.38
N LEU A 66 5.00 1.87 -4.44
CA LEU A 66 6.29 1.30 -4.07
C LEU A 66 6.40 1.04 -2.56
N PHE A 67 5.77 1.88 -1.72
CA PHE A 67 5.74 1.61 -0.29
C PHE A 67 4.85 0.41 0.06
N TRP A 68 3.73 0.22 -0.64
CA TRP A 68 2.98 -1.04 -0.52
C TRP A 68 3.77 -2.26 -0.98
N ALA A 69 4.52 -2.16 -2.08
CA ALA A 69 5.41 -3.22 -2.53
C ALA A 69 6.47 -3.57 -1.46
N LEU A 70 6.98 -2.57 -0.74
CA LEU A 70 7.87 -2.77 0.39
C LEU A 70 7.18 -3.49 1.56
N LEU A 71 5.93 -3.15 1.86
CA LEU A 71 5.15 -3.74 2.95
C LEU A 71 4.57 -5.14 2.62
N CYS A 72 4.53 -5.55 1.35
CA CYS A 72 3.95 -6.83 0.94
C CYS A 72 4.44 -8.05 1.75
N PRO A 73 5.74 -8.26 2.03
CA PRO A 73 6.21 -9.38 2.85
C PRO A 73 5.66 -9.35 4.27
N VAL A 74 5.50 -8.15 4.85
CA VAL A 74 4.91 -7.97 6.19
C VAL A 74 3.44 -8.35 6.15
N VAL A 75 2.67 -7.81 5.20
CA VAL A 75 1.24 -8.13 5.04
C VAL A 75 1.03 -9.63 4.85
N PHE A 76 1.84 -10.28 4.03
CA PHE A 76 1.76 -11.72 3.81
C PHE A 76 2.11 -12.54 5.06
N SER A 77 3.10 -12.09 5.84
CA SER A 77 3.47 -12.73 7.11
C SER A 77 2.36 -12.58 8.16
N LEU A 78 1.68 -11.42 8.19
CA LEU A 78 0.51 -11.21 9.05
C LEU A 78 -0.63 -12.15 8.66
N LEU A 79 -0.91 -12.32 7.36
CA LEU A 79 -1.94 -13.26 6.89
C LEU A 79 -1.63 -14.71 7.29
N HIS A 80 -0.37 -15.14 7.25
CA HIS A 80 0.01 -16.49 7.71
C HIS A 80 -0.03 -16.63 9.23
N ARG A 81 0.25 -15.54 9.96
CA ARG A 81 0.21 -15.54 11.42
C ARG A 81 -1.22 -15.53 11.96
N TRP A 82 -2.12 -14.86 11.26
CA TRP A 82 -3.56 -14.78 11.55
C TRP A 82 -4.35 -15.13 10.28
N PRO A 83 -4.43 -16.42 9.93
CA PRO A 83 -5.14 -16.85 8.73
C PRO A 83 -6.66 -16.68 8.85
N LEU A 84 -7.25 -15.96 7.90
CA LEU A 84 -8.70 -15.73 7.83
C LEU A 84 -9.54 -17.00 7.54
N SER A 85 -8.92 -18.17 7.43
CA SER A 85 -9.59 -19.47 7.30
C SER A 85 -9.83 -20.17 8.65
N GLU A 86 -9.10 -19.79 9.70
CA GLU A 86 -9.16 -20.46 11.01
C GLU A 86 -10.22 -19.82 11.92
N ARG A 87 -10.98 -20.66 12.64
CA ARG A 87 -11.98 -20.21 13.63
C ARG A 87 -11.33 -20.05 15.02
N PRO A 88 -11.72 -19.04 15.81
CA PRO A 88 -12.79 -18.08 15.55
C PRO A 88 -12.34 -16.88 14.68
N LEU A 89 -13.14 -16.55 13.65
CA LEU A 89 -12.80 -15.51 12.66
C LEU A 89 -12.68 -14.10 13.25
N TRP A 90 -13.48 -13.76 14.26
CA TRP A 90 -13.49 -12.40 14.82
C TRP A 90 -12.12 -12.00 15.41
N ARG A 91 -11.37 -12.95 15.97
CA ARG A 91 -10.01 -12.68 16.50
C ARG A 91 -9.03 -12.35 15.37
N GLN A 92 -9.12 -13.09 14.26
CA GLN A 92 -8.34 -12.86 13.05
C GLN A 92 -8.64 -11.45 12.49
N VAL A 93 -9.93 -11.13 12.35
CA VAL A 93 -10.39 -9.85 11.82
C VAL A 93 -9.94 -8.70 12.72
N LEU A 94 -10.04 -8.81 14.04
CA LEU A 94 -9.53 -7.78 14.96
C LEU A 94 -8.02 -7.58 14.83
N ALA A 95 -7.24 -8.66 14.68
CA ALA A 95 -5.80 -8.55 14.44
C ALA A 95 -5.51 -7.80 13.13
N HIS A 96 -6.21 -8.15 12.04
CA HIS A 96 -6.08 -7.45 10.76
C HIS A 96 -6.59 -6.01 10.79
N CYS A 97 -7.63 -5.70 11.58
CA CYS A 97 -8.06 -4.33 11.81
C CYS A 97 -6.96 -3.52 12.48
N PHE A 98 -6.38 -4.06 13.56
CA PHE A 98 -5.30 -3.40 14.30
C PHE A 98 -4.05 -3.20 13.42
N PHE A 99 -3.55 -4.25 12.78
CA PHE A 99 -2.36 -4.15 11.94
C PHE A 99 -2.61 -3.37 10.66
N GLY A 100 -3.80 -3.44 10.07
CA GLY A 100 -4.17 -2.64 8.92
C GLY A 100 -4.14 -1.15 9.24
N LEU A 101 -4.69 -0.74 10.40
CA LEU A 101 -4.64 0.65 10.86
C LEU A 101 -3.21 1.09 11.18
N LEU A 102 -2.44 0.23 11.85
CA LEU A 102 -1.04 0.50 12.19
C LEU A 102 -0.19 0.67 10.92
N LEU A 103 -0.24 -0.29 9.99
CA LEU A 103 0.50 -0.22 8.73
C LEU A 103 0.00 0.92 7.85
N GLY A 104 -1.30 1.19 7.83
CA GLY A 104 -1.88 2.32 7.11
C GLY A 104 -1.37 3.66 7.65
N THR A 105 -1.25 3.79 8.97
CA THR A 105 -0.68 4.98 9.62
C THR A 105 0.80 5.13 9.32
N VAL A 106 1.59 4.04 9.43
CA VAL A 106 3.02 4.05 9.10
C VAL A 106 3.23 4.40 7.63
N HIS A 107 2.46 3.81 6.72
CA HIS A 107 2.51 4.11 5.29
C HIS A 107 2.20 5.58 5.03
N GLU A 108 1.08 6.07 5.54
CA GLU A 108 0.62 7.44 5.27
C GLU A 108 1.59 8.48 5.84
N VAL A 109 1.99 8.34 7.12
CA VAL A 109 2.92 9.28 7.75
C VAL A 109 4.27 9.28 7.03
N THR A 110 4.78 8.12 6.63
CA THR A 110 6.09 8.03 5.96
C THR A 110 6.03 8.61 4.56
N THR A 111 5.03 8.22 3.76
CA THR A 111 4.89 8.69 2.38
C THR A 111 4.58 10.18 2.32
N SER A 112 3.69 10.70 3.18
CA SER A 112 3.43 12.13 3.29
C SER A 112 4.67 12.92 3.76
N SER A 113 5.43 12.40 4.72
CA SER A 113 6.69 13.05 5.14
C SER A 113 7.70 13.14 4.00
N LEU A 114 7.90 12.05 3.26
CA LEU A 114 8.79 12.05 2.09
C LEU A 114 8.31 13.02 1.02
N TYR A 115 7.01 13.05 0.76
CA TYR A 115 6.40 13.96 -0.21
C TYR A 115 6.63 15.43 0.19
N TYR A 116 6.38 15.80 1.44
CA TYR A 116 6.62 17.18 1.91
C TYR A 116 8.09 17.57 1.85
N VAL A 117 9.01 16.63 2.09
CA VAL A 117 10.45 16.89 1.90
C VAL A 117 10.77 17.17 0.43
N ILE A 118 10.19 16.42 -0.51
CA ILE A 118 10.37 16.66 -1.95
C ILE A 118 9.87 18.06 -2.30
N LEU A 119 8.64 18.41 -1.91
CA LEU A 119 8.06 19.72 -2.22
C LEU A 119 8.83 20.88 -1.59
N ALA A 120 9.30 20.71 -0.34
CA ALA A 120 10.10 21.73 0.32
C ALA A 120 11.44 21.97 -0.39
N ARG A 121 12.02 20.93 -1.00
CA ARG A 121 13.28 21.00 -1.75
C ARG A 121 13.11 21.59 -3.15
N THR A 122 11.96 21.38 -3.79
CA THR A 122 11.67 21.95 -5.12
C THR A 122 11.16 23.39 -5.07
N GLY A 123 10.88 23.90 -3.87
CA GLY A 123 10.37 25.26 -3.67
C GLY A 123 8.87 25.40 -3.90
N ASP A 124 8.18 24.29 -4.18
CA ASP A 124 6.73 24.20 -4.38
C ASP A 124 5.95 24.25 -3.04
N PHE A 125 6.65 24.38 -1.91
CA PHE A 125 6.04 24.29 -0.59
C PHE A 125 6.69 25.16 0.48
N ARG A 126 5.85 25.85 1.26
CA ARG A 126 6.22 26.62 2.45
C ARG A 126 5.44 26.08 3.65
N TRP A 127 6.14 25.81 4.75
CA TRP A 127 5.56 25.20 5.95
C TRP A 127 4.75 26.20 6.80
N GLU A 128 3.64 26.69 6.24
CA GLU A 128 2.76 27.67 6.87
C GLU A 128 1.66 27.01 7.73
N PRO A 129 1.10 27.72 8.73
CA PRO A 129 0.08 27.17 9.63
C PRO A 129 -1.16 26.61 8.91
N THR A 130 -1.60 27.27 7.83
CA THR A 130 -2.75 26.85 7.03
C THR A 130 -2.53 25.50 6.37
N TYR A 131 -1.34 25.27 5.82
CA TYR A 131 -0.97 23.98 5.22
C TYR A 131 -0.88 22.87 6.24
N ARG A 132 -0.38 23.16 7.45
CA ARG A 132 -0.35 22.17 8.55
C ARG A 132 -1.76 21.73 8.94
N ALA A 133 -2.70 22.67 9.04
CA ALA A 133 -4.09 22.35 9.33
C ALA A 133 -4.68 21.46 8.23
N TYR A 134 -4.44 21.79 6.95
CA TYR A 134 -4.90 20.97 5.83
C TYR A 134 -4.30 19.54 5.86
N ALA A 135 -2.99 19.42 6.07
CA ALA A 135 -2.31 18.14 6.17
C ALA A 135 -2.87 17.27 7.31
N LEU A 136 -3.13 17.87 8.48
CA LEU A 136 -3.72 17.18 9.62
C LEU A 136 -5.17 16.73 9.35
N HIS A 137 -5.96 17.56 8.68
CA HIS A 137 -7.33 17.18 8.28
C HIS A 137 -7.36 16.08 7.22
N ALA A 138 -6.38 16.06 6.32
CA ALA A 138 -6.25 15.02 5.30
C ALA A 138 -5.73 13.68 5.86
N LEU A 139 -5.10 13.69 7.04
CA LEU A 139 -4.45 12.51 7.59
C LEU A 139 -5.44 11.37 7.90
N ALA A 140 -6.56 11.67 8.57
CA ALA A 140 -7.56 10.67 8.90
C ALA A 140 -8.17 9.97 7.68
N PRO A 141 -8.68 10.69 6.65
CA PRO A 141 -9.19 10.03 5.45
C PRO A 141 -8.09 9.30 4.67
N ALA A 142 -6.85 9.79 4.68
CA ALA A 142 -5.74 9.11 4.02
C ALA A 142 -5.36 7.79 4.72
N ILE A 143 -5.29 7.77 6.06
CA ILE A 143 -5.08 6.54 6.84
C ILE A 143 -6.19 5.52 6.55
N LEU A 144 -7.45 5.96 6.47
CA LEU A 144 -8.57 5.09 6.13
C LEU A 144 -8.42 4.52 4.71
N GLN A 145 -7.95 5.32 3.75
CA GLN A 145 -7.63 4.82 2.41
C GLN A 145 -6.54 3.73 2.47
N ARG A 146 -5.44 3.96 3.20
CA ARG A 146 -4.37 2.95 3.37
C ARG A 146 -4.88 1.68 4.04
N PHE A 147 -5.79 1.83 5.00
CA PHE A 147 -6.46 0.70 5.62
C PHE A 147 -7.24 -0.15 4.60
N MET A 148 -7.98 0.48 3.68
CA MET A 148 -8.69 -0.25 2.62
C MET A 148 -7.74 -0.92 1.62
N GLU A 149 -6.63 -0.26 1.28
CA GLU A 149 -5.58 -0.82 0.41
C GLU A 149 -4.94 -2.07 1.05
N TYR A 150 -4.72 -2.06 2.38
CA TYR A 150 -4.28 -3.23 3.13
C TYR A 150 -5.23 -4.43 2.98
N TRP A 151 -6.54 -4.22 3.15
CA TRP A 151 -7.53 -5.30 2.97
C TRP A 151 -7.56 -5.82 1.54
N THR A 152 -7.36 -4.93 0.57
CA THR A 152 -7.26 -5.32 -0.85
C THR A 152 -6.07 -6.24 -1.07
N LEU A 153 -4.91 -5.93 -0.49
CA LEU A 153 -3.74 -6.80 -0.53
C LEU A 153 -3.98 -8.15 0.15
N LEU A 154 -4.69 -8.20 1.28
CA LEU A 154 -5.06 -9.46 1.92
C LEU A 154 -5.89 -10.35 0.99
N VAL A 155 -6.92 -9.79 0.35
CA VAL A 155 -7.76 -10.53 -0.60
C VAL A 155 -6.93 -11.09 -1.76
N ILE A 156 -6.01 -10.29 -2.31
CA ILE A 156 -5.10 -10.73 -3.37
C ILE A 156 -4.22 -11.89 -2.90
N PHE A 157 -3.64 -11.80 -1.70
CA PHE A 157 -2.80 -12.87 -1.18
C PHE A 157 -3.57 -14.15 -0.90
N ILE A 158 -4.80 -14.06 -0.37
CA ILE A 158 -5.68 -15.22 -0.18
C ILE A 158 -5.99 -15.88 -1.53
N ALA A 159 -6.34 -15.10 -2.55
CA ALA A 159 -6.66 -15.62 -3.87
C ALA A 159 -5.46 -16.33 -4.52
N VAL A 160 -4.27 -15.72 -4.43
CA VAL A 160 -3.04 -16.29 -4.99
C VAL A 160 -2.62 -17.56 -4.25
N ASP A 161 -2.71 -17.57 -2.92
CA ASP A 161 -2.33 -18.74 -2.13
C ASP A 161 -3.27 -19.93 -2.40
N ASN A 162 -4.58 -19.67 -2.44
CA ASN A 162 -5.58 -20.69 -2.82
C ASN A 162 -5.33 -21.25 -4.22
N ALA A 163 -5.03 -20.39 -5.20
CA ALA A 163 -4.74 -20.81 -6.57
C ALA A 163 -3.47 -21.68 -6.65
N ARG A 164 -2.45 -21.40 -5.83
CA ARG A 164 -1.24 -22.24 -5.75
C ARG A 164 -1.54 -23.61 -5.15
N GLN A 165 -2.26 -23.65 -4.02
CA GLN A 165 -2.64 -24.90 -3.38
C GLN A 165 -3.48 -25.80 -4.31
N MET A 166 -4.37 -25.22 -5.13
CA MET A 166 -5.14 -25.99 -6.12
C MET A 166 -4.25 -26.61 -7.21
N ARG A 167 -3.26 -25.87 -7.71
CA ARG A 167 -2.31 -26.38 -8.73
C ARG A 167 -1.44 -27.50 -8.19
N GLU A 168 -1.00 -27.40 -6.94
CA GLU A 168 -0.20 -28.44 -6.29
C GLU A 168 -1.00 -29.74 -6.13
N LYS A 169 -2.28 -29.65 -5.76
CA LYS A 169 -3.18 -30.82 -5.68
C LYS A 169 -3.38 -31.50 -7.04
N GLN A 170 -3.51 -30.72 -8.12
CA GLN A 170 -3.71 -31.25 -9.47
C GLN A 170 -2.46 -31.93 -10.06
N THR A 171 -1.26 -31.52 -9.63
CA THR A 171 0.01 -32.09 -10.12
C THR A 171 0.47 -33.34 -9.34
N GLN A 172 -0.18 -33.65 -8.21
CA GLN A 172 0.08 -34.84 -7.41
C GLN A 172 -0.88 -36.02 -7.71
N THR A 173 -1.87 -35.80 -8.58
CA THR A 173 -2.74 -36.83 -9.19
C THR A 173 -2.22 -37.22 -10.56
#